data_AF-A0A0F9RD97-F1
#
_entry.id   AF-A0A0F9RD97-F1
#
_cell.length_a   1.000
_cell.length_b   1.000
_cell.length_c   1.000
_cell.angle_alpha   90.00
_cell.angle_beta   90.00
_cell.angle_gamma   90.00
#
_symmetry.space_group_name_H-M   'P 1'
#
loop_
_entity.id
_entity.type
_entity.pdbx_description
1 polymer ?
#
loop_
_entity_poly.entity_id
_entity_poly.type
_entity_poly.pdbx_seq_one_letter_code
_entity_poly.pdbx_strand_id
1 'polypeptide(L)'
;MHVHDPMQRYGSGGSPDCKFLGILGDIWEVWDGEDKQIKSQSFSHFTSLYLGQLQELLSHHNTGNTQGAINEAIDFMSVSMNFLRWSGLSVHEIYDAIKNRIDTRYRGKVRAILDRDAGRYGA
;
A
#
# COMPACT_ATOMS: atom_id res chain seq x y z
N MET A 1 -12.94 -25.24 17.18
CA MET A 1 -12.10 -24.14 16.66
C MET A 1 -12.94 -23.44 15.61
N HIS A 2 -13.64 -22.36 16.00
CA HIS A 2 -14.50 -21.63 15.08
C HIS A 2 -13.62 -20.82 14.14
N VAL A 3 -13.63 -21.19 12.86
CA VAL A 3 -13.06 -20.38 11.78
C VAL A 3 -13.98 -19.17 11.68
N HIS A 4 -13.51 -18.00 12.14
CA HIS A 4 -14.23 -16.75 11.94
C HIS A 4 -14.28 -16.48 10.44
N ASP A 5 -15.48 -16.56 9.87
CA ASP A 5 -15.75 -16.15 8.50
C ASP A 5 -15.55 -14.62 8.40
N PRO A 6 -14.55 -14.13 7.65
CA PRO A 6 -14.30 -12.70 7.48
C PRO A 6 -15.52 -11.97 6.91
N MET A 7 -16.40 -12.66 6.17
CA MET A 7 -17.61 -12.07 5.60
C MET A 7 -18.66 -11.70 6.65
N GLN A 8 -18.67 -12.34 7.83
CA GLN A 8 -19.59 -11.95 8.91
C GLN A 8 -19.21 -10.62 9.57
N ARG A 9 -17.94 -10.19 9.47
CA ARG A 9 -17.47 -8.98 10.15
C ARG A 9 -17.83 -7.69 9.43
N TYR A 10 -18.08 -7.78 8.12
CA TYR A 10 -18.21 -6.60 7.25
C TYR A 10 -19.50 -6.56 6.43
N GLY A 11 -20.37 -7.58 6.53
CA GLY A 11 -21.69 -7.60 5.90
C GLY A 11 -21.61 -7.90 4.39
N SER A 12 -22.46 -8.80 3.92
CA SER A 12 -22.59 -9.11 2.50
C SER A 12 -23.44 -8.03 1.81
N GLY A 13 -22.79 -7.07 1.14
CA GLY A 13 -23.43 -6.22 0.14
C GLY A 13 -23.66 -4.78 0.60
N GLY A 14 -23.01 -3.86 -0.10
CA GLY A 14 -23.11 -2.42 0.10
C GLY A 14 -21.72 -1.82 -0.09
N SER A 15 -21.60 -0.85 -1.01
CA SER A 15 -20.35 -0.14 -1.36
C SER A 15 -19.44 0.02 -0.14
N PRO A 16 -18.19 -0.47 -0.18
CA PRO A 16 -17.39 -0.53 1.03
C PRO A 16 -16.98 0.89 1.37
N ASP A 17 -17.60 1.49 2.38
CA ASP A 17 -17.17 2.77 2.92
C ASP A 17 -15.72 2.60 3.40
N CYS A 18 -14.75 3.05 2.61
CA CYS A 18 -13.33 2.83 2.87
C CYS A 18 -12.79 3.78 3.95
N LYS A 19 -13.65 4.60 4.59
CA LYS A 19 -13.27 5.59 5.62
C LYS A 19 -12.45 5.03 6.77
N PHE A 20 -12.58 3.74 7.09
CA PHE A 20 -11.78 3.11 8.15
C PHE A 20 -10.28 3.01 7.79
N LEU A 21 -9.92 3.11 6.51
CA LEU A 21 -8.53 3.28 6.05
C LEU A 21 -8.07 4.76 6.03
N GLY A 22 -8.96 5.71 6.32
CA GLY A 22 -8.68 7.14 6.18
C GLY A 22 -8.28 7.50 4.75
N ILE A 23 -7.22 8.30 4.61
CA ILE A 23 -6.74 8.79 3.30
C ILE A 23 -6.34 7.66 2.32
N LEU A 24 -5.96 6.48 2.82
CA LEU A 24 -5.70 5.31 1.95
C LEU A 24 -6.98 4.74 1.36
N GLY A 25 -8.11 4.91 2.06
CA GLY A 25 -9.45 4.62 1.54
C GLY A 25 -9.83 5.56 0.41
N ASP A 26 -9.56 6.86 0.56
CA ASP A 26 -9.81 7.83 -0.51
C ASP A 26 -8.99 7.51 -1.78
N ILE A 27 -7.71 7.14 -1.62
CA ILE A 27 -6.88 6.66 -2.74
C ILE A 27 -7.49 5.42 -3.39
N TRP A 28 -7.96 4.45 -2.59
CA TRP A 28 -8.61 3.25 -3.11
C TRP A 28 -9.85 3.59 -3.94
N GLU A 29 -10.74 4.44 -3.42
CA GLU A 29 -11.99 4.79 -4.07
C GLU A 29 -11.78 5.49 -5.43
N VAL A 30 -10.76 6.35 -5.56
CA VAL A 30 -10.42 7.01 -6.83
C VAL A 30 -10.18 6.00 -7.96
N TRP A 31 -9.63 4.83 -7.64
CA TRP A 31 -9.31 3.81 -8.63
C TRP A 31 -10.47 2.82 -8.89
N ASP A 32 -11.56 2.84 -8.12
CA ASP A 32 -12.58 1.77 -8.14
C ASP A 32 -13.20 1.55 -9.52
N GLY A 33 -13.37 2.64 -10.28
CA GLY A 33 -13.85 2.60 -11.67
C GLY A 33 -12.97 1.78 -12.62
N GLU A 34 -11.69 1.62 -12.29
CA GLU A 34 -10.69 0.93 -13.12
C GLU A 34 -10.33 -0.48 -12.58
N ASP A 35 -11.09 -1.04 -11.63
CA ASP A 35 -10.78 -2.33 -10.99
C ASP A 35 -10.49 -3.46 -11.99
N LYS A 36 -11.32 -3.57 -13.04
CA LYS A 36 -11.14 -4.59 -14.08
C LYS A 36 -9.85 -4.39 -14.86
N GLN A 37 -9.52 -3.14 -15.21
CA GLN A 37 -8.30 -2.82 -15.94
C GLN A 37 -7.07 -3.11 -15.08
N ILE A 38 -7.09 -2.71 -13.81
CA ILE A 38 -6.01 -2.96 -12.85
C ILE A 38 -5.80 -4.47 -12.67
N LYS A 39 -6.86 -5.26 -12.46
CA LYS A 39 -6.78 -6.72 -12.32
C LYS A 39 -6.32 -7.45 -13.58
N SER A 40 -6.48 -6.84 -14.76
CA SER A 40 -5.98 -7.40 -16.01
C SER A 40 -4.46 -7.20 -16.23
N GLN A 41 -3.81 -6.37 -15.41
CA GLN A 41 -2.38 -6.11 -15.54
C GLN A 41 -1.54 -7.32 -15.12
N SER A 42 -0.27 -7.35 -15.56
CA SER A 42 0.70 -8.36 -15.15
C SER A 42 1.48 -7.93 -13.90
N PHE A 43 2.10 -8.89 -13.20
CA PHE A 43 3.05 -8.57 -12.13
C PHE A 43 4.19 -7.65 -12.60
N SER A 44 4.67 -7.85 -13.83
CA SER A 44 5.71 -7.02 -14.44
C SER A 44 5.29 -5.57 -14.62
N HIS A 45 3.99 -5.30 -14.84
CA HIS A 45 3.45 -3.94 -14.91
C HIS A 45 3.68 -3.21 -13.58
N PHE A 46 3.28 -3.79 -12.45
CA PHE A 46 3.50 -3.18 -11.13
C PHE A 46 4.98 -3.03 -10.80
N THR A 47 5.80 -4.01 -11.16
CA THR A 47 7.26 -3.92 -11.00
C THR A 47 7.82 -2.72 -11.76
N SER A 48 7.37 -2.51 -13.01
CA SER A 48 7.77 -1.35 -13.80
C SER A 48 7.31 -0.03 -13.18
N LEU A 49 6.09 0.03 -12.64
CA LEU A 49 5.57 1.23 -11.97
C LEU A 49 6.41 1.58 -10.74
N TYR A 50 6.70 0.60 -9.87
CA TYR A 50 7.56 0.85 -8.70
C TYR A 50 8.95 1.36 -9.08
N LEU A 51 9.55 0.79 -10.13
CA LEU A 51 10.86 1.23 -10.60
C LEU A 51 10.83 2.65 -11.17
N GLY A 52 9.79 3.00 -11.94
CA GLY A 52 9.62 4.36 -12.46
C GLY A 52 9.50 5.39 -11.34
N GLN A 53 8.67 5.10 -10.35
CA GLN A 53 8.45 5.97 -9.19
C GLN A 53 9.71 6.16 -8.33
N LEU A 54 10.54 5.11 -8.19
CA LEU A 54 11.85 5.23 -7.56
C LEU A 54 12.81 6.11 -8.38
N GLN A 55 12.80 5.99 -9.71
CA GLN A 55 13.64 6.82 -10.59
C GLN A 55 13.23 8.30 -10.52
N GLU A 56 11.92 8.59 -10.52
CA GLU A 56 11.38 9.95 -10.40
C GLU A 56 11.68 10.55 -9.03
N LEU A 57 11.50 9.77 -7.95
CA LEU A 57 11.88 10.17 -6.60
C LEU A 57 13.36 10.55 -6.50
N LEU A 58 14.25 9.74 -7.08
CA LEU A 58 15.69 10.02 -7.11
C LEU A 58 16.01 11.28 -7.94
N SER A 59 15.34 11.47 -9.07
CA SER A 59 15.49 12.66 -9.91
C SER A 59 15.11 13.94 -9.15
N HIS A 60 13.97 13.93 -8.46
CA HIS A 60 13.52 15.05 -7.64
C HIS A 60 14.42 15.31 -6.44
N HIS A 61 14.91 14.26 -5.79
CA HIS A 61 15.89 14.40 -4.71
C HIS A 61 17.17 15.10 -5.19
N ASN A 62 17.74 14.63 -6.31
CA ASN A 62 19.00 15.16 -6.86
C ASN A 62 18.89 16.62 -7.34
N THR A 63 17.69 17.07 -7.66
CA THR A 63 17.42 18.45 -8.11
C THR A 63 16.94 19.36 -6.97
N GLY A 64 16.84 18.85 -5.74
CA GLY A 64 16.32 19.61 -4.59
C GLY A 64 14.83 19.93 -4.69
N ASN A 65 14.08 19.25 -5.56
CA ASN A 65 12.64 19.44 -5.72
C ASN A 65 11.87 18.64 -4.66
N THR A 66 11.75 19.19 -3.47
CA THR A 66 11.05 18.56 -2.33
C THR A 66 9.60 18.21 -2.65
N GLN A 67 8.86 19.09 -3.32
CA GLN A 67 7.45 18.82 -3.61
C GLN A 67 7.30 17.68 -4.62
N GLY A 68 8.16 17.63 -5.64
CA GLY A 68 8.21 16.49 -6.56
C GLY A 68 8.48 15.19 -5.83
N ALA A 69 9.49 15.16 -4.94
CA ALA A 69 9.80 13.97 -4.16
C ALA A 69 8.63 13.52 -3.25
N ILE A 70 7.88 14.46 -2.67
CA ILE A 70 6.67 14.16 -1.89
C ILE A 70 5.61 13.50 -2.78
N ASN A 71 5.39 14.04 -3.99
CA ASN A 71 4.39 13.49 -4.91
C ASN A 71 4.73 12.05 -5.32
N GLU A 72 5.99 11.78 -5.70
CA GLU A 72 6.41 10.42 -6.08
C GLU A 72 6.34 9.42 -4.90
N ALA A 73 6.55 9.89 -3.67
CA ALA A 73 6.34 9.04 -2.50
C ALA A 73 4.85 8.68 -2.30
N ILE A 74 3.94 9.61 -2.61
CA ILE A 74 2.49 9.38 -2.57
C ILE A 74 2.07 8.43 -3.70
N ASP A 75 2.60 8.63 -4.91
CA ASP A 75 2.32 7.79 -6.06
C ASP A 75 2.85 6.36 -5.85
N PHE A 76 4.00 6.20 -5.20
CA PHE A 76 4.48 4.89 -4.73
C PHE A 76 3.48 4.19 -3.78
N MET A 77 2.84 4.94 -2.86
CA MET A 77 1.78 4.39 -2.00
C MET A 77 0.54 4.02 -2.82
N SER A 78 0.17 4.83 -3.81
CA SER A 78 -0.96 4.56 -4.73
C SER A 78 -0.73 3.26 -5.53
N VAL A 79 0.46 3.08 -6.10
CA VAL A 79 0.86 1.83 -6.79
C VAL A 79 0.80 0.65 -5.82
N SER A 80 1.21 0.84 -4.57
CA SER A 80 1.13 -0.20 -3.53
C SER A 80 -0.30 -0.62 -3.23
N MET A 81 -1.23 0.32 -3.14
CA MET A 81 -2.65 0.02 -2.95
C MET A 81 -3.24 -0.73 -4.15
N ASN A 82 -2.91 -0.30 -5.38
CA ASN A 82 -3.35 -0.98 -6.60
C ASN A 82 -2.75 -2.39 -6.75
N PHE A 83 -1.53 -2.62 -6.28
CA PHE A 83 -0.95 -3.95 -6.21
C PHE A 83 -1.74 -4.88 -5.28
N LEU A 84 -2.19 -4.38 -4.11
CA LEU A 84 -3.02 -5.16 -3.19
C LEU A 84 -4.39 -5.49 -3.82
N ARG A 85 -5.00 -4.53 -4.53
CA ARG A 85 -6.22 -4.75 -5.33
C ARG A 85 -6.03 -5.83 -6.39
N TRP A 86 -4.96 -5.71 -7.18
CA TRP A 86 -4.61 -6.67 -8.22
C TRP A 86 -4.39 -8.08 -7.65
N SER A 87 -3.83 -8.16 -6.44
CA SER A 87 -3.65 -9.41 -5.69
C SER A 87 -4.96 -10.02 -5.17
N GLY A 88 -6.11 -9.37 -5.42
CA GLY A 88 -7.44 -9.85 -5.06
C GLY A 88 -7.89 -9.51 -3.65
N LEU A 89 -7.13 -8.68 -2.92
CA LEU A 89 -7.52 -8.29 -1.57
C LEU A 89 -8.64 -7.26 -1.61
N SER A 90 -9.61 -7.43 -0.72
CA SER A 90 -10.60 -6.41 -0.37
C SER A 90 -9.99 -5.34 0.53
N VAL A 91 -10.64 -4.18 0.59
CA VAL A 91 -10.23 -3.07 1.47
C VAL A 91 -10.18 -3.46 2.95
N HIS A 92 -11.06 -4.37 3.39
CA HIS A 92 -11.07 -4.88 4.77
C HIS A 92 -9.86 -5.78 5.05
N GLU A 93 -9.52 -6.66 4.11
CA GLU A 93 -8.33 -7.52 4.22
C GLU A 93 -7.05 -6.68 4.24
N ILE A 94 -7.02 -5.57 3.48
CA ILE A 94 -5.90 -4.61 3.52
C ILE A 94 -5.79 -3.97 4.92
N TYR A 95 -6.90 -3.51 5.51
CA TYR A 95 -6.88 -2.98 6.87
C TYR A 95 -6.37 -3.99 7.88
N ASP A 96 -6.89 -5.22 7.85
CA ASP A 96 -6.49 -6.27 8.78
C ASP A 96 -5.00 -6.63 8.59
N ALA A 97 -4.50 -6.64 7.34
CA ALA A 97 -3.09 -6.85 7.04
C ALA A 97 -2.20 -5.73 7.57
N ILE A 98 -2.58 -4.45 7.36
CA ILE A 98 -1.87 -3.28 7.89
C ILE A 98 -1.84 -3.33 9.42
N LYS A 99 -3.00 -3.58 10.04
CA LYS A 99 -3.15 -3.63 11.49
C LYS A 99 -2.28 -4.73 12.10
N ASN A 100 -2.36 -5.94 11.54
CA ASN A 100 -1.50 -7.06 11.92
C ASN A 100 -0.02 -6.70 11.77
N ARG A 101 0.37 -6.02 10.68
CA ARG A 101 1.76 -5.59 10.49
C ARG A 101 2.23 -4.58 11.52
N ILE A 102 1.40 -3.61 11.87
CA ILE A 102 1.68 -2.65 12.93
C ILE A 102 1.93 -3.39 14.24
N ASP A 103 1.01 -4.27 14.63
CA ASP A 103 1.06 -4.90 15.95
C ASP A 103 2.18 -5.95 16.05
N THR A 104 2.49 -6.67 14.97
CA THR A 104 3.52 -7.72 14.99
C THR A 104 4.93 -7.24 14.67
N ARG A 105 5.08 -6.28 13.75
CA ARG A 105 6.40 -5.85 13.24
C ARG A 105 6.82 -4.48 13.74
N TYR A 106 5.92 -3.51 13.85
CA TYR A 106 6.33 -2.12 14.08
C TYR A 106 6.23 -1.69 15.55
N ARG A 107 5.11 -1.99 16.22
CA ARG A 107 4.82 -1.53 17.58
C ARG A 107 5.89 -2.02 18.56
N GLY A 108 6.55 -1.07 19.23
CA GLY A 108 7.64 -1.36 20.18
C GLY A 108 8.95 -1.87 19.54
N LYS A 109 9.04 -1.95 18.22
CA LYS A 109 10.18 -2.57 17.50
C LYS A 109 10.85 -1.65 16.47
N VAL A 110 10.39 -0.40 16.34
CA VAL A 110 10.88 0.57 15.33
C VAL A 110 12.40 0.74 15.40
N ARG A 111 12.98 0.89 16.59
CA ARG A 111 14.43 1.07 16.75
C ARG A 111 15.23 -0.12 16.22
N ALA A 112 14.83 -1.34 16.57
CA ALA A 112 15.47 -2.57 16.09
C ALA A 112 15.35 -2.74 14.56
N ILE A 113 14.27 -2.23 13.95
CA ILE A 113 14.13 -2.20 12.48
C ILE A 113 15.16 -1.25 11.88
N LEU A 114 15.27 -0.03 12.41
CA LEU A 114 16.24 0.96 11.93
C LEU A 114 17.67 0.46 12.08
N ASP A 115 18.03 -0.11 13.24
CA ASP A 115 19.39 -0.62 13.48
C ASP A 115 19.71 -1.82 12.55
N ARG A 116 18.73 -2.71 12.30
CA ARG A 116 18.89 -3.80 11.32
C ARG A 116 19.12 -3.26 9.91
N ASP A 117 18.34 -2.26 9.49
CA ASP A 117 18.36 -1.77 8.12
C ASP A 117 19.59 -0.87 7.89
N ALA A 118 20.03 -0.12 8.90
CA ALA A 118 21.32 0.57 8.92
C ALA A 118 22.51 -0.43 8.90
N GLY A 119 22.40 -1.59 9.54
CA GLY A 119 23.44 -2.62 9.43
C GLY A 119 23.43 -3.40 8.10
N ARG A 120 22.33 -3.36 7.34
CA ARG A 120 22.17 -4.06 6.05
C ARG A 120 22.42 -3.18 4.82
N TYR A 121 22.16 -1.89 4.94
CA TYR A 121 22.33 -0.89 3.87
C TYR A 121 23.24 0.28 4.28
N GLY A 122 23.75 0.29 5.51
CA GLY A 122 24.79 1.20 5.98
C GLY A 122 26.15 0.50 6.01
N ALA A 123 26.75 0.41 4.82
CA ALA A 123 28.19 0.41 4.59
C ALA A 123 28.41 0.96 3.17
#